data_AF-F9GFJ8-F1
#
_entry.id   AF-F9GFJ8-F1
#
_cell.length_a   1.000
_cell.length_b   1.000
_cell.length_c   1.000
_cell.angle_alpha   90.00
_cell.angle_beta   90.00
_cell.angle_gamma   90.00
#
_symmetry.space_group_name_H-M   'P 1'
#
loop_
_entity.id
_entity.type
_entity.pdbx_description
1 polymer ?
#
loop_
_entity_poly.entity_id
_entity_poly.type
_entity_poly.pdbx_seq_one_letter_code
_entity_poly.pdbx_strand_id
1 'polypeptide(L)'
;VSWKDGNISWVEKRRLHNHAPNLLSKFWADRGRCDSATGLHLYHVFEISQHRTKKSKTERRFAWVGFPEEKEVTWENAGKIEEIAPGVVED
;
A
#
# COMPACT_ATOMS: atom_id res chain seq x y z
N VAL A 1 -8.40 -3.94 16.49
CA VAL A 1 -7.20 -4.70 16.93
C VAL A 1 -7.57 -5.42 18.22
N SER A 2 -7.26 -6.70 18.31
CA SER A 2 -7.35 -7.44 19.58
C SER A 2 -5.99 -7.38 20.26
N TRP A 3 -5.95 -6.93 21.51
CA TRP A 3 -4.75 -6.81 22.31
C TRP A 3 -4.51 -8.09 23.13
N LYS A 4 -3.30 -8.25 23.68
CA LYS A 4 -2.92 -9.45 24.46
C LYS A 4 -3.69 -9.59 25.77
N ASP A 5 -4.17 -8.49 26.32
CA ASP A 5 -5.01 -8.43 27.52
C ASP A 5 -6.50 -8.75 27.24
N GLY A 6 -6.84 -9.05 25.98
CA GLY A 6 -8.21 -9.34 25.57
C GLY A 6 -9.05 -8.11 25.21
N ASN A 7 -8.53 -6.89 25.41
CA ASN A 7 -9.24 -5.69 25.01
C ASN A 7 -9.29 -5.56 23.47
N ILE A 8 -10.30 -4.88 22.95
CA ILE A 8 -10.48 -4.62 21.53
C ILE A 8 -10.65 -3.12 21.32
N SER A 9 -9.82 -2.54 20.46
CA SER A 9 -9.96 -1.13 20.07
C SER A 9 -9.66 -0.86 18.60
N TRP A 10 -10.12 0.29 18.11
CA TRP A 10 -9.79 0.79 16.78
C TRP A 10 -8.40 1.44 16.79
N VAL A 11 -7.63 1.17 15.75
CA VAL A 11 -6.30 1.74 15.56
C VAL A 11 -6.19 2.18 14.10
N GLU A 12 -5.59 3.35 13.88
CA GLU A 12 -5.32 3.85 12.53
C GLU A 12 -4.45 2.87 11.73
N LYS A 13 -4.82 2.65 10.47
CA LYS A 13 -4.07 1.79 9.52
C LYS A 13 -2.59 2.19 9.47
N ARG A 14 -2.28 3.49 9.45
CA ARG A 14 -0.90 4.01 9.41
C ARG A 14 -0.09 3.66 10.65
N ARG A 15 -0.68 3.76 11.85
CA ARG A 15 -0.02 3.32 13.09
C ARG A 15 0.30 1.83 13.07
N LEU A 16 -0.63 1.01 12.56
CA LEU A 16 -0.40 -0.43 12.43
C LEU A 16 0.70 -0.74 11.42
N HIS A 17 0.78 0.00 10.31
CA HIS A 17 1.81 -0.22 9.31
C HIS A 17 3.20 0.08 9.85
N ASN A 18 3.34 1.19 10.58
CA ASN A 18 4.63 1.60 11.13
C ASN A 18 5.10 0.71 12.31
N HIS A 19 4.19 0.29 13.19
CA HIS A 19 4.56 -0.38 14.45
C HIS A 19 4.27 -1.88 14.48
N ALA A 20 3.38 -2.37 13.63
CA ALA A 20 2.99 -3.77 13.55
C ALA A 20 2.75 -4.22 12.08
N PRO A 21 3.73 -4.01 11.17
CA PRO A 21 3.54 -4.25 9.73
C PRO A 21 3.09 -5.68 9.42
N ASN A 22 3.62 -6.66 10.16
CA ASN A 22 3.27 -8.07 10.03
C ASN A 22 1.78 -8.35 10.30
N LEU A 23 1.14 -7.58 11.19
CA LEU A 23 -0.28 -7.73 11.49
C LEU A 23 -1.14 -7.31 10.29
N LEU A 24 -0.78 -6.20 9.63
CA LEU A 24 -1.44 -5.77 8.40
C LEU A 24 -1.20 -6.73 7.25
N SER A 25 0.05 -7.18 7.06
CA SER A 25 0.39 -8.17 6.04
C SER A 25 -0.48 -9.43 6.16
N LYS A 26 -0.60 -10.01 7.36
CA LYS A 26 -1.49 -11.16 7.63
C LYS A 26 -2.96 -10.84 7.38
N PHE A 27 -3.44 -9.70 7.90
CA PHE A 27 -4.83 -9.29 7.74
C PHE A 27 -5.25 -9.24 6.27
N TRP A 28 -4.37 -8.75 5.39
CA TRP A 28 -4.61 -8.64 3.95
C TRP A 28 -4.38 -9.94 3.20
N ALA A 29 -3.39 -10.76 3.59
CA ALA A 29 -3.16 -12.09 3.01
C ALA A 29 -4.41 -12.98 3.11
N ASP A 30 -5.13 -12.90 4.23
CA ASP A 30 -6.36 -13.69 4.45
C ASP A 30 -7.58 -13.13 3.71
N ARG A 31 -7.50 -11.90 3.18
CA ARG A 31 -8.67 -11.17 2.68
C ARG A 31 -8.62 -10.86 1.20
N GLY A 32 -7.45 -10.93 0.54
CA GLY A 32 -7.32 -10.82 -0.92
C GLY A 32 -8.24 -9.76 -1.53
N ARG A 33 -8.22 -8.52 -0.99
CA ARG A 33 -9.22 -7.49 -1.33
C ARG A 33 -8.67 -6.30 -2.11
N CYS A 34 -7.34 -6.11 -2.12
CA CYS A 34 -6.71 -5.02 -2.87
C CYS A 34 -6.39 -5.41 -4.33
N ASP A 35 -6.39 -6.71 -4.62
CA ASP A 35 -6.27 -7.29 -5.95
C ASP A 35 -7.40 -6.87 -6.91
N SER A 36 -8.66 -6.81 -6.44
CA SER A 36 -9.79 -6.44 -7.29
C SER A 36 -9.68 -5.01 -7.86
N ALA A 37 -9.02 -4.10 -7.14
CA ALA A 37 -8.82 -2.72 -7.55
C ALA A 37 -7.50 -2.48 -8.30
N THR A 38 -6.50 -3.35 -8.12
CA THR A 38 -5.13 -3.12 -8.65
C THR A 38 -4.60 -4.23 -9.55
N GLY A 39 -5.28 -5.37 -9.64
CA GLY A 39 -4.78 -6.59 -10.28
C GLY A 39 -3.55 -7.21 -9.59
N LEU A 40 -3.13 -6.71 -8.43
CA LEU A 40 -1.91 -7.16 -7.76
C LEU A 40 -2.20 -8.27 -6.74
N HIS A 41 -1.73 -9.49 -7.06
CA HIS A 41 -1.93 -10.68 -6.23
C HIS A 41 -0.74 -11.01 -5.30
N LEU A 42 0.45 -10.46 -5.57
CA LEU A 42 1.67 -10.73 -4.79
C LEU A 42 2.00 -9.64 -3.76
N TYR A 43 1.73 -8.38 -4.10
CA TYR A 43 2.02 -7.22 -3.25
C TYR A 43 0.81 -6.31 -3.19
N HIS A 44 0.52 -5.76 -2.00
CA HIS A 44 -0.61 -4.85 -1.81
C HIS A 44 -0.13 -3.42 -1.57
N VAL A 45 -0.77 -2.46 -2.27
CA VAL A 45 -0.48 -1.04 -2.12
C VAL A 45 -0.96 -0.56 -0.75
N PHE A 46 -0.07 0.04 0.02
CA PHE A 46 -0.42 0.69 1.28
C PHE A 46 -0.89 2.12 1.04
N GLU A 47 -0.13 2.88 0.25
CA GLU A 47 -0.33 4.30 -0.03
C GLU A 47 0.37 4.69 -1.35
N ILE A 48 -0.27 5.59 -2.10
CA ILE A 48 0.32 6.34 -3.21
C ILE A 48 0.30 7.81 -2.78
N SER A 49 1.46 8.45 -2.63
CA SER A 49 1.51 9.76 -1.94
C SER A 49 2.30 10.86 -2.64
N GLN A 50 3.09 10.54 -3.66
CA GLN A 50 3.94 11.53 -4.34
C GLN A 50 4.00 11.25 -5.84
N HIS A 51 4.30 12.29 -6.62
CA HIS A 51 4.71 12.18 -8.01
C HIS A 51 6.08 12.82 -8.23
N ARG A 52 6.77 12.38 -9.28
CA ARG A 52 7.97 13.05 -9.79
C ARG A 52 8.08 12.88 -11.30
N THR A 53 8.80 13.78 -11.94
CA THR A 53 9.20 13.60 -13.35
C THR A 53 10.67 13.20 -13.41
N LYS A 54 10.95 12.04 -13.99
CA LYS A 54 12.32 11.52 -14.18
C LYS A 54 12.49 11.08 -15.64
N LYS A 55 13.48 11.66 -16.34
CA LYS A 55 13.75 11.37 -17.76
C LYS A 55 12.49 11.45 -18.64
N SER A 56 11.71 12.53 -18.47
CA SER A 56 10.45 12.78 -19.18
C SER A 56 9.33 11.77 -18.91
N LYS A 57 9.44 10.97 -17.85
CA LYS A 57 8.38 10.06 -17.39
C LYS A 57 7.86 10.53 -16.04
N THR A 58 6.54 10.61 -15.91
CA THR A 58 5.88 10.80 -14.62
C THR A 58 5.87 9.48 -13.87
N GLU A 59 6.37 9.50 -12.64
CA GLU A 59 6.40 8.38 -11.72
C GLU A 59 5.61 8.72 -10.46
N ARG A 60 4.96 7.73 -9.86
CA ARG A 60 4.24 7.84 -8.59
C ARG A 60 4.94 6.99 -7.53
N ARG A 61 4.95 7.43 -6.27
CA ARG A 61 5.61 6.75 -5.15
C ARG A 61 4.66 5.76 -4.48
N PHE A 62 5.08 4.51 -4.34
CA PHE A 62 4.30 3.41 -3.77
C PHE A 62 4.91 2.90 -2.48
N ALA A 63 4.13 2.94 -1.41
CA ALA A 63 4.41 2.19 -0.20
C ALA A 63 3.64 0.87 -0.22
N TRP A 64 4.24 -0.19 0.33
CA TRP A 64 3.68 -1.55 0.28
C TRP A 64 3.23 -2.02 1.66
N VAL A 65 2.10 -2.72 1.73
CA VAL A 65 1.59 -3.29 2.98
C VAL A 65 2.60 -4.27 3.55
N GLY A 66 2.97 -4.09 4.83
CA GLY A 66 3.95 -4.95 5.50
C GLY A 66 5.40 -4.48 5.36
N PHE A 67 5.65 -3.46 4.53
CA PHE A 67 6.99 -2.90 4.28
C PHE A 67 6.98 -1.40 4.61
N PRO A 68 7.17 -1.01 5.89
CA PRO A 68 7.05 0.38 6.32
C PRO A 68 8.32 1.22 6.10
N GLU A 69 9.45 0.58 5.79
CA GLU A 69 10.71 1.28 5.63
C GLU A 69 10.78 2.05 4.31
N GLU A 70 11.33 3.26 4.34
CA GLU A 70 11.46 4.13 3.16
C GLU A 70 12.22 3.47 2.01
N LYS A 71 13.19 2.60 2.32
CA LYS A 71 13.98 1.88 1.32
C LYS A 71 13.18 0.87 0.50
N GLU A 72 12.03 0.43 1.03
CA GLU A 72 11.16 -0.57 0.39
C GLU A 72 10.15 0.07 -0.56
N VAL A 73 10.07 1.39 -0.58
CA VAL A 73 9.20 2.15 -1.47
C VAL A 73 9.71 2.05 -2.89
N THR A 74 8.78 1.97 -3.84
CA THR A 74 9.09 2.00 -5.27
C THR A 74 8.52 3.24 -5.95
N TRP A 75 9.09 3.58 -7.10
CA TRP A 75 8.60 4.64 -7.97
C TRP A 75 8.16 4.01 -9.29
N GLU A 76 6.85 3.99 -9.52
CA GLU A 76 6.22 3.30 -10.64
C GLU A 76 5.74 4.29 -11.69
N ASN A 77 5.75 3.90 -12.97
CA ASN A 77 5.33 4.76 -14.06
C ASN A 77 3.82 5.06 -13.99
N ALA A 78 3.45 6.34 -14.02
CA ALA A 78 2.06 6.79 -13.93
C ALA A 78 1.17 6.22 -15.05
N GLY A 79 1.66 6.18 -16.29
CA GLY A 79 0.90 5.65 -17.43
C GLY A 79 0.63 4.15 -17.31
N LYS A 80 1.60 3.38 -16.82
CA LYS A 80 1.40 1.94 -16.53
C LYS A 80 0.37 1.71 -15.42
N ILE A 81 0.32 2.59 -14.42
CA ILE A 81 -0.64 2.48 -13.32
C ILE A 81 -2.05 2.76 -13.85
N GLU A 82 -2.24 3.80 -14.64
CA GLU A 82 -3.54 4.11 -15.24
C GLU A 82 -4.06 2.95 -16.12
N GLU A 83 -3.17 2.26 -16.83
CA GLU A 83 -3.52 1.07 -17.62
C GLU A 83 -3.99 -0.11 -16.74
N ILE A 84 -3.34 -0.34 -15.59
CA ILE A 84 -3.62 -1.49 -14.71
C ILE A 84 -4.78 -1.20 -13.74
N ALA A 85 -4.90 0.04 -13.29
CA ALA A 85 -5.78 0.48 -12.23
C ALA A 85 -6.33 1.89 -12.56
N PRO A 86 -7.20 2.00 -13.58
CA PRO A 86 -7.68 3.28 -14.06
C PRO A 86 -8.44 4.05 -12.96
N GLY A 87 -8.17 5.35 -12.85
CA GLY A 87 -8.80 6.22 -11.85
C GLY A 87 -8.37 6.00 -10.40
N VAL A 88 -7.41 5.11 -10.12
CA VAL A 88 -6.81 4.95 -8.77
C VAL A 88 -5.80 6.06 -8.47
N VAL A 89 -5.31 6.74 -9.50
CA VAL A 89 -4.42 7.89 -9.38
C VAL A 89 -5.25 9.15 -9.57
N GLU A 90 -5.66 9.78 -8.47
CA GLU A 90 -6.16 11.15 -8.50
C GLU A 90 -4.99 12.12 -8.77
N ASP A 91 -5.24 13.22 -9.49
CA ASP A 91 -4.22 14.14 -10.01
C ASP A 91 -3.25 14.69 -8.94
#